data_AF-A0A812PEY3-F1
#
_entry.id   AF-A0A812PEY3-F1
#
_cell.length_a   1.000
_cell.length_b   1.000
_cell.length_c   1.000
_cell.angle_alpha   90.00
_cell.angle_beta   90.00
_cell.angle_gamma   90.00
#
_symmetry.space_group_name_H-M   'P 1'
#
loop_
_entity.id
_entity.type
_entity.pdbx_description
1 polymer ?
#
loop_
_entity_poly.entity_id
_entity_poly.type
_entity_poly.pdbx_seq_one_letter_code
_entity_poly.pdbx_strand_id
1 'polypeptide(L)'
;ASKLSCSAVASFGASLVETMLTFGSQSRNAQMAYNNSFVMFASVTDGSRKNVPLTRVQDVWGPGAEALLVRNFLSVMAVRSLSPWLKERIPGESRAKAALCDVSSSLVTCTVTAPVHQLFNFLATTPEAKQVSLARRASMARKFLREQYFVPLPREVMITDFSRPPPQQEYSWRISPVALRDFGMRSVYITTVFTLFVAFERTLCGSMR
;
A
#
# COMPACT_ATOMS: atom_id res chain seq x y z
N ALA A 1 -24.19 -13.12 12.59
CA ALA A 1 -24.25 -12.09 11.54
C ALA A 1 -24.20 -10.66 12.11
N SER A 2 -25.01 -10.29 13.11
CA SER A 2 -25.11 -8.91 13.63
C SER A 2 -23.80 -8.30 14.15
N LYS A 3 -22.97 -9.05 14.88
CA LYS A 3 -21.68 -8.56 15.43
C LYS A 3 -20.67 -8.18 14.33
N LEU A 4 -20.70 -8.87 13.19
CA LEU A 4 -19.79 -8.61 12.07
C LEU A 4 -20.16 -7.29 11.37
N SER A 5 -21.46 -7.06 11.17
CA SER A 5 -21.98 -5.83 10.55
C SER A 5 -21.66 -4.59 11.38
N CYS A 6 -21.86 -4.63 12.71
CA CYS A 6 -21.50 -3.51 13.59
C CYS A 6 -19.99 -3.20 13.56
N SER A 7 -19.15 -4.24 13.51
CA SER A 7 -17.69 -4.08 13.42
C SER A 7 -17.25 -3.46 12.10
N ALA A 8 -17.86 -3.84 10.97
CA ALA A 8 -17.53 -3.30 9.66
C ALA A 8 -17.90 -1.80 9.56
N VAL A 9 -19.08 -1.40 10.03
CA VAL A 9 -19.52 0.01 10.04
C VAL A 9 -18.59 0.87 10.92
N ALA A 10 -18.27 0.40 12.13
CA ALA A 10 -17.33 1.10 13.01
C ALA A 10 -15.93 1.21 12.39
N SER A 11 -15.49 0.17 11.68
CA SER A 11 -14.21 0.17 10.98
C SER A 11 -14.20 1.18 9.83
N PHE A 12 -15.26 1.21 9.03
CA PHE A 12 -15.39 2.18 7.94
C PHE A 12 -15.41 3.62 8.46
N GLY A 13 -16.19 3.91 9.51
CA GLY A 13 -16.24 5.24 10.11
C GLY A 13 -14.88 5.70 10.65
N ALA A 14 -14.16 4.82 11.37
CA ALA A 14 -12.82 5.11 11.85
C ALA A 14 -11.84 5.38 10.69
N SER A 15 -11.89 4.56 9.64
CA SER A 15 -11.04 4.73 8.46
C SER A 15 -11.34 6.00 7.68
N LEU A 16 -12.61 6.40 7.58
CA LEU A 16 -13.01 7.66 6.95
C LEU A 16 -12.44 8.85 7.71
N VAL A 17 -12.60 8.88 9.03
CA VAL A 17 -12.05 9.96 9.88
C VAL A 17 -10.53 10.00 9.76
N GLU A 18 -9.84 8.86 9.84
CA GLU A 18 -8.39 8.79 9.65
C GLU A 18 -7.96 9.32 8.28
N THR A 19 -8.68 8.96 7.21
CA THR A 19 -8.41 9.48 5.86
C THR A 19 -8.57 10.99 5.81
N MET A 20 -9.66 11.54 6.35
CA MET A 20 -9.89 13.00 6.35
C MET A 20 -8.80 13.76 7.11
N LEU A 21 -8.32 13.21 8.23
CA LEU A 21 -7.27 13.83 9.04
C LEU A 21 -5.88 13.73 8.40
N THR A 22 -5.61 12.65 7.65
CA THR A 22 -4.25 12.35 7.19
C THR A 22 -4.03 12.53 5.69
N PHE A 23 -5.09 12.76 4.90
CA PHE A 23 -4.99 12.84 3.44
C PHE A 23 -4.01 13.94 3.00
N GLY A 24 -4.22 15.19 3.41
CA GLY A 24 -3.39 16.32 2.96
C GLY A 24 -1.91 16.15 3.32
N SER A 25 -1.60 15.67 4.54
CA SER A 25 -0.22 15.42 4.97
C SER A 25 0.42 14.25 4.21
N GLN A 26 -0.30 13.14 4.02
CA GLN A 26 0.23 11.99 3.27
C GLN A 26 0.42 12.31 1.78
N SER A 27 -0.52 13.01 1.14
CA SER A 27 -0.39 13.42 -0.26
C SER A 27 0.79 14.36 -0.46
N ARG A 28 0.96 15.35 0.43
CA ARG A 28 2.11 16.26 0.40
C ARG A 28 3.43 15.50 0.58
N ASN A 29 3.51 14.57 1.52
CA ASN A 29 4.70 13.75 1.73
C ASN A 29 5.04 12.89 0.51
N ALA A 30 4.04 12.25 -0.11
CA ALA A 30 4.23 11.48 -1.33
C ALA A 30 4.75 12.36 -2.49
N GLN A 31 4.20 13.57 -2.65
CA GLN A 31 4.62 14.51 -3.68
C GLN A 31 6.04 15.07 -3.42
N MET A 32 6.40 15.35 -2.17
CA MET A 32 7.77 15.74 -1.82
C MET A 32 8.76 14.61 -2.12
N ALA A 33 8.43 13.36 -1.74
CA ALA A 33 9.26 12.21 -2.05
C ALA A 33 9.39 11.97 -3.57
N TYR A 34 8.31 12.15 -4.32
CA TYR A 34 8.31 12.08 -5.78
C TYR A 34 9.21 13.15 -6.39
N ASN A 35 9.01 14.42 -6.01
CA ASN A 35 9.81 15.53 -6.52
C ASN A 35 11.30 15.35 -6.17
N ASN A 36 11.63 14.86 -4.98
CA ASN A 36 13.01 14.58 -4.58
C ASN A 36 13.64 13.40 -5.34
N SER A 37 12.88 12.34 -5.63
CA SER A 37 13.39 11.17 -6.35
C SER A 37 13.53 11.42 -7.86
N PHE A 38 12.63 12.20 -8.47
CA PHE A 38 12.71 12.58 -9.88
C PHE A 38 13.91 13.47 -10.19
N VAL A 39 14.37 14.27 -9.22
CA VAL A 39 15.60 15.08 -9.34
C VAL A 39 16.85 14.21 -9.58
N MET A 40 16.85 12.94 -9.14
CA MET A 40 17.98 12.03 -9.37
C MET A 40 17.95 11.26 -10.70
N PHE A 41 16.78 10.99 -11.29
CA PHE A 41 16.67 10.08 -12.45
C PHE A 41 16.22 10.74 -13.77
N ALA A 42 15.48 11.85 -13.73
CA ALA A 42 14.94 12.49 -14.93
C ALA A 42 15.84 13.59 -15.52
N SER A 43 17.06 13.76 -15.00
CA SER A 43 18.01 14.78 -15.49
C SER A 43 18.68 14.43 -16.81
N VAL A 44 18.53 13.22 -17.35
CA VAL A 44 19.43 12.74 -18.43
C VAL A 44 18.80 12.70 -19.82
N THR A 45 17.47 12.61 -19.99
CA THR A 45 16.91 12.30 -21.33
C THR A 45 15.83 13.24 -21.88
N ASP A 46 14.88 13.76 -21.09
CA ASP A 46 13.69 14.44 -21.66
C ASP A 46 13.53 15.94 -21.31
N GLY A 47 14.43 16.52 -20.50
CA GLY A 47 14.50 17.97 -20.26
C GLY A 47 13.28 18.64 -19.57
N SER A 48 12.13 17.97 -19.47
CA SER A 48 10.89 18.53 -18.91
C SER A 48 10.72 18.10 -17.45
N ARG A 49 11.39 18.83 -16.54
CA ARG A 49 11.14 18.71 -15.10
C ARG A 49 9.75 19.28 -14.78
N LYS A 50 8.73 18.44 -14.71
CA LYS A 50 7.43 18.85 -14.20
C LYS A 50 7.31 18.47 -12.72
N ASN A 51 7.69 19.41 -11.84
CA ASN A 51 7.45 19.26 -10.41
C ASN A 51 5.95 19.12 -10.16
N VAL A 52 5.57 18.14 -9.33
CA VAL A 52 4.18 17.96 -8.94
C VAL A 52 3.84 19.03 -7.90
N PRO A 53 2.76 19.81 -8.08
CA PRO A 53 2.36 20.81 -7.10
C PRO A 53 1.96 20.15 -5.79
N LEU A 54 2.44 20.71 -4.69
CA LEU A 54 2.20 20.20 -3.34
C LEU A 54 0.76 20.48 -2.90
N THR A 55 0.05 19.44 -2.48
CA THR A 55 -1.27 19.51 -1.84
C THR A 55 -1.14 20.25 -0.50
N ARG A 56 -2.16 21.04 -0.13
CA ARG A 56 -2.15 21.73 1.17
C ARG A 56 -2.43 20.70 2.25
N VAL A 57 -1.77 20.84 3.41
CA VAL A 57 -1.96 19.89 4.53
C VAL A 57 -3.40 19.89 5.05
N GLN A 58 -4.11 21.00 4.86
CA GLN A 58 -5.50 21.22 5.26
C GLN A 58 -6.52 20.54 4.31
N ASP A 59 -6.08 20.09 3.13
CA ASP A 59 -6.97 19.43 2.19
C ASP A 59 -7.34 18.06 2.77
N VAL A 60 -8.64 17.83 2.99
CA VAL A 60 -9.16 16.59 3.61
C VAL A 60 -9.53 15.51 2.59
N TRP A 61 -9.64 15.89 1.31
CA TRP A 61 -10.06 15.00 0.24
C TRP A 61 -9.48 15.43 -1.11
N GLY A 62 -9.30 14.47 -2.02
CA GLY A 62 -8.78 14.72 -3.35
C GLY A 62 -8.40 13.43 -4.09
N PRO A 63 -7.67 13.54 -5.21
CA PRO A 63 -7.22 12.40 -5.99
C PRO A 63 -6.37 11.45 -5.14
N GLY A 64 -6.83 10.20 -5.02
CA GLY A 64 -6.21 9.18 -4.17
C GLY A 64 -6.88 8.98 -2.81
N ALA A 65 -7.75 9.90 -2.35
CA ALA A 65 -8.41 9.77 -1.04
C ALA A 65 -9.23 8.48 -0.92
N GLU A 66 -9.89 8.03 -1.99
CA GLU A 66 -10.59 6.75 -2.06
C GLU A 66 -9.65 5.56 -1.83
N ALA A 67 -8.47 5.57 -2.46
CA ALA A 67 -7.46 4.52 -2.24
C ALA A 67 -6.94 4.56 -0.80
N LEU A 68 -6.72 5.76 -0.23
CA LEU A 68 -6.33 5.90 1.17
C LEU A 68 -7.41 5.38 2.13
N LEU A 69 -8.68 5.65 1.84
CA LEU A 69 -9.82 5.12 2.60
C LEU A 69 -9.88 3.59 2.55
N VAL A 70 -9.80 3.01 1.36
CA VAL A 70 -9.76 1.54 1.19
C VAL A 70 -8.58 0.95 1.93
N ARG A 71 -7.41 1.59 1.86
CA ARG A 71 -6.21 1.16 2.60
C ARG A 71 -6.48 1.15 4.10
N ASN A 72 -6.99 2.24 4.67
CA ASN A 72 -7.24 2.35 6.11
C ASN A 72 -8.29 1.34 6.56
N PHE A 73 -9.35 1.15 5.76
CA PHE A 73 -10.38 0.17 6.03
C PHE A 73 -9.84 -1.25 6.05
N LEU A 74 -9.04 -1.63 5.04
CA LEU A 74 -8.37 -2.93 5.00
C LEU A 74 -7.41 -3.11 6.17
N SER A 75 -6.69 -2.05 6.59
CA SER A 75 -5.81 -2.11 7.75
C SER A 75 -6.58 -2.43 9.03
N VAL A 76 -7.66 -1.68 9.30
CA VAL A 76 -8.49 -1.88 10.48
C VAL A 76 -9.16 -3.25 10.47
N MET A 77 -9.64 -3.69 9.31
CA MET A 77 -10.28 -5.00 9.18
C MET A 77 -9.31 -6.15 9.34
N ALA A 78 -8.13 -6.07 8.71
CA ALA A 78 -7.09 -7.08 8.85
C ALA A 78 -6.71 -7.28 10.31
N VAL A 79 -6.42 -6.21 11.05
CA VAL A 79 -6.08 -6.30 12.48
C VAL A 79 -7.24 -6.92 13.28
N ARG A 80 -8.48 -6.47 13.08
CA ARG A 80 -9.64 -6.99 13.81
C ARG A 80 -9.92 -8.46 13.53
N SER A 81 -9.68 -8.94 12.30
CA SER A 81 -9.86 -10.35 11.95
C SER A 81 -8.68 -11.23 12.34
N LEU A 82 -7.45 -10.73 12.21
CA LEU A 82 -6.23 -11.52 12.39
C LEU A 82 -5.83 -11.62 13.86
N SER A 83 -6.03 -10.58 14.66
CA SER A 83 -5.60 -10.59 16.06
C SER A 83 -6.26 -11.72 16.88
N PRO A 84 -7.58 -11.97 16.81
CA PRO A 84 -8.18 -13.13 17.49
C PRO A 84 -7.65 -14.46 16.93
N TRP A 85 -7.59 -14.58 15.60
CA TRP A 85 -7.15 -15.80 14.91
C TRP A 85 -5.71 -16.20 15.26
N LEU A 86 -4.81 -15.22 15.40
CA LEU A 86 -3.41 -15.42 15.81
C LEU A 86 -3.30 -15.79 17.30
N LYS A 87 -4.08 -15.14 18.17
CA LYS A 87 -4.06 -15.42 19.62
C LYS A 87 -4.45 -16.86 19.95
N GLU A 88 -5.37 -17.44 19.18
CA GLU A 88 -5.80 -18.84 19.34
C GLU A 88 -4.75 -19.84 18.86
N ARG A 89 -3.94 -19.49 17.85
CA ARG A 89 -2.98 -20.42 17.22
C ARG A 89 -1.57 -20.37 17.78
N ILE A 90 -1.16 -19.26 18.38
CA ILE A 90 0.18 -19.14 18.96
C ILE A 90 0.13 -19.69 20.40
N PRO A 91 0.87 -20.76 20.75
CA PRO A 91 0.86 -21.32 22.09
C PRO A 91 1.53 -20.39 23.12
N GLY A 92 1.14 -20.53 24.39
CA GLY A 92 1.70 -19.81 25.54
C GLY A 92 0.86 -18.63 26.05
N GLU A 93 1.19 -18.15 27.25
CA GLU A 93 0.58 -16.99 27.90
C GLU A 93 1.67 -16.03 28.37
N SER A 94 2.29 -15.31 27.43
CA SER A 94 3.40 -14.40 27.74
C SER A 94 3.28 -13.07 27.00
N ARG A 95 3.96 -12.04 27.52
CA ARG A 95 4.14 -10.76 26.82
C ARG A 95 4.77 -10.95 25.43
N ALA A 96 5.63 -11.96 25.27
CA ALA A 96 6.24 -12.31 23.99
C ALA A 96 5.22 -12.80 22.97
N LYS A 97 4.20 -13.58 23.39
CA LYS A 97 3.10 -14.00 22.49
C LYS A 97 2.32 -12.80 21.98
N ALA A 98 2.00 -11.83 22.83
CA ALA A 98 1.27 -10.64 22.42
C ALA A 98 2.08 -9.84 21.38
N ALA A 99 3.37 -9.63 21.63
CA ALA A 99 4.26 -8.97 20.67
C ALA A 99 4.35 -9.73 19.33
N LEU A 100 4.47 -11.06 19.36
CA LEU A 100 4.50 -11.88 18.15
C LEU A 100 3.20 -11.77 17.36
N CYS A 101 2.04 -11.78 18.03
CA CYS A 101 0.74 -11.58 17.38
C CYS A 101 0.66 -10.21 16.69
N ASP A 102 1.13 -9.15 17.35
CA ASP A 102 1.10 -7.78 16.80
C ASP A 102 2.02 -7.66 15.58
N VAL A 103 3.22 -8.24 15.66
CA VAL A 103 4.19 -8.29 14.57
C VAL A 103 3.63 -9.06 13.38
N SER A 104 3.13 -10.29 13.58
CA SER A 104 2.57 -11.10 12.51
C SER A 104 1.34 -10.45 11.88
N SER A 105 0.44 -9.89 12.68
CA SER A 105 -0.73 -9.15 12.19
C SER A 105 -0.32 -7.94 11.35
N SER A 106 0.69 -7.19 11.80
CA SER A 106 1.22 -6.03 11.08
C SER A 106 1.85 -6.41 9.74
N LEU A 107 2.62 -7.49 9.68
CA LEU A 107 3.23 -7.98 8.44
C LEU A 107 2.18 -8.37 7.39
N VAL A 108 1.16 -9.13 7.81
CA VAL A 108 0.06 -9.52 6.91
C VAL A 108 -0.72 -8.29 6.46
N THR A 109 -1.05 -7.41 7.39
CA THR A 109 -1.78 -6.16 7.10
C THR A 109 -1.02 -5.28 6.12
N CYS A 110 0.29 -5.11 6.31
CA CYS A 110 1.15 -4.34 5.40
C CYS A 110 1.17 -4.94 4.00
N THR A 111 1.26 -6.26 3.90
CA THR A 111 1.29 -6.98 2.61
C THR A 111 -0.02 -6.78 1.85
N VAL A 112 -1.17 -6.92 2.53
CA VAL A 112 -2.50 -6.74 1.94
C VAL A 112 -2.74 -5.29 1.52
N THR A 113 -2.26 -4.33 2.30
CA THR A 113 -2.57 -2.90 2.10
C THR A 113 -1.57 -2.17 1.21
N ALA A 114 -0.40 -2.75 0.96
CA ALA A 114 0.67 -2.14 0.18
C ALA A 114 0.27 -1.81 -1.26
N PRO A 115 -0.45 -2.65 -2.04
CA PRO A 115 -0.85 -2.30 -3.40
C PRO A 115 -1.79 -1.11 -3.43
N VAL A 116 -2.73 -1.07 -2.49
CA VAL A 116 -3.68 0.05 -2.35
C VAL A 116 -2.97 1.34 -1.95
N HIS A 117 -1.95 1.23 -1.09
CA HIS A 117 -1.14 2.39 -0.74
C HIS A 117 -0.27 2.88 -1.90
N GLN A 118 0.32 1.99 -2.71
CA GLN A 118 1.04 2.43 -3.90
C GLN A 118 0.11 3.07 -4.92
N LEU A 119 -1.12 2.57 -5.04
CA LEU A 119 -2.15 3.23 -5.82
C LEU A 119 -2.47 4.63 -5.30
N PHE A 120 -2.59 4.82 -3.98
CA PHE A 120 -2.73 6.15 -3.38
C PHE A 120 -1.56 7.08 -3.78
N ASN A 121 -0.32 6.62 -3.63
CA ASN A 121 0.86 7.40 -3.98
C ASN A 121 0.83 7.80 -5.46
N PHE A 122 0.57 6.85 -6.36
CA PHE A 122 0.42 7.11 -7.80
C PHE A 122 -0.63 8.18 -8.09
N LEU A 123 -1.83 8.06 -7.50
CA LEU A 123 -2.91 9.03 -7.72
C LEU A 123 -2.61 10.41 -7.12
N ALA A 124 -1.88 10.46 -6.00
CA ALA A 124 -1.48 11.71 -5.36
C ALA A 124 -0.38 12.45 -6.16
N THR A 125 0.49 11.71 -6.85
CA THR A 125 1.64 12.26 -7.58
C THR A 125 1.41 12.43 -9.08
N THR A 126 0.37 11.85 -9.66
CA THR A 126 0.08 11.97 -11.10
C THR A 126 -0.83 13.19 -11.38
N PRO A 127 -0.34 14.27 -12.02
CA PRO A 127 -1.15 15.46 -12.28
C PRO A 127 -2.37 15.19 -13.16
N GLU A 128 -2.23 14.29 -14.13
CA GLU A 128 -3.29 13.91 -15.07
C GLU A 128 -4.47 13.26 -14.33
N ALA A 129 -4.18 12.48 -13.27
CA ALA A 129 -5.20 11.83 -12.46
C ALA A 129 -6.13 12.84 -11.74
N LYS A 130 -5.66 14.09 -11.55
CA LYS A 130 -6.42 15.18 -10.92
C LYS A 130 -7.46 15.79 -11.88
N GLN A 131 -7.20 15.74 -13.19
CA GLN A 131 -8.01 16.42 -14.21
C GLN A 131 -8.98 15.48 -14.94
N VAL A 132 -8.76 14.17 -14.87
CA VAL A 132 -9.58 13.17 -15.55
C VAL A 132 -10.79 12.73 -14.72
N SER A 133 -11.81 12.20 -15.42
CA SER A 133 -12.99 11.58 -14.81
C SER A 133 -12.64 10.32 -14.00
N LEU A 134 -13.54 9.93 -13.10
CA LEU A 134 -13.38 8.75 -12.22
C LEU A 134 -13.12 7.47 -13.02
N ALA A 135 -13.88 7.24 -14.11
CA ALA A 135 -13.72 6.06 -14.95
C ALA A 135 -12.32 5.99 -15.58
N ARG A 136 -11.80 7.12 -16.05
CA ARG A 136 -10.45 7.19 -16.62
C ARG A 136 -9.39 7.00 -15.52
N ARG A 137 -9.61 7.57 -14.33
CA ARG A 137 -8.76 7.36 -13.17
C ARG A 137 -8.70 5.88 -12.76
N ALA A 138 -9.83 5.17 -12.77
CA ALA A 138 -9.89 3.73 -12.51
C ALA A 138 -9.13 2.93 -13.57
N SER A 139 -9.22 3.32 -14.85
CA SER A 139 -8.42 2.72 -15.92
C SER A 139 -6.91 2.95 -15.72
N MET A 140 -6.51 4.16 -15.31
CA MET A 140 -5.11 4.48 -15.00
C MET A 140 -4.61 3.69 -13.78
N ALA A 141 -5.41 3.60 -12.73
CA ALA A 141 -5.14 2.81 -11.54
C ALA A 141 -4.91 1.33 -11.86
N ARG A 142 -5.81 0.75 -12.67
CA ARG A 142 -5.70 -0.65 -13.11
C ARG A 142 -4.44 -0.87 -13.95
N LYS A 143 -4.14 0.04 -14.88
CA LYS A 143 -2.92 -0.01 -15.69
C LYS A 143 -1.67 0.05 -14.82
N PHE A 144 -1.61 1.02 -13.91
CA PHE A 144 -0.51 1.18 -12.95
C PHE A 144 -0.29 -0.09 -12.12
N LEU A 145 -1.33 -0.65 -11.50
CA LEU A 145 -1.20 -1.87 -10.70
C LEU A 145 -0.72 -3.07 -11.52
N ARG A 146 -1.14 -3.18 -12.78
CA ARG A 146 -0.70 -4.24 -13.68
C ARG A 146 0.79 -4.09 -14.01
N GLU A 147 1.23 -2.88 -14.33
CA GLU A 147 2.60 -2.61 -14.78
C GLU A 147 3.60 -2.56 -13.62
N GLN A 148 3.19 -2.10 -12.43
CA GLN A 148 4.06 -1.94 -11.27
C GLN A 148 4.52 -3.29 -10.69
N TYR A 149 3.63 -4.28 -10.67
CA TYR A 149 3.85 -5.53 -9.96
C TYR A 149 4.13 -6.72 -10.87
N PHE A 150 3.76 -6.66 -12.15
CA PHE A 150 3.92 -7.76 -13.08
C PHE A 150 4.81 -7.36 -14.26
N VAL A 151 5.99 -7.97 -14.34
CA VAL A 151 6.90 -7.81 -15.48
C VAL A 151 6.66 -8.95 -16.46
N PRO A 152 6.34 -8.65 -17.73
CA PRO A 152 6.26 -9.67 -18.76
C PRO A 152 7.67 -10.18 -19.06
N LEU A 153 7.90 -11.48 -18.88
CA LEU A 153 9.09 -12.16 -19.38
C LEU A 153 8.75 -12.83 -20.70
N PRO A 154 9.47 -12.52 -21.78
CA PRO A 154 9.33 -13.26 -23.02
C PRO A 154 9.71 -14.72 -22.71
N ARG A 155 8.81 -15.65 -22.99
CA ARG A 155 9.16 -17.06 -22.92
C ARG A 155 10.10 -17.33 -24.09
N GLU A 156 11.29 -17.84 -23.82
CA GLU A 156 12.17 -18.31 -24.88
C GLU A 156 11.47 -19.46 -25.58
N VAL A 157 10.85 -19.17 -26.71
CA VAL A 157 10.32 -20.22 -27.57
C VAL A 157 11.50 -20.70 -28.40
N MET A 158 12.04 -21.88 -28.06
CA MET A 158 12.97 -22.55 -28.95
C MET A 158 12.25 -22.79 -30.28
N ILE A 159 12.69 -22.08 -31.32
CA ILE A 159 12.21 -22.30 -32.68
C ILE A 159 12.80 -23.64 -33.14
N THR A 160 12.04 -24.71 -32.97
CA THR A 160 12.43 -26.05 -33.41
C THR A 160 12.06 -26.31 -34.88
N ASP A 161 11.20 -25.49 -35.47
CA ASP A 161 10.69 -25.67 -36.83
C ASP A 161 10.55 -24.31 -37.54
N PHE A 162 11.44 -24.04 -38.50
CA PHE A 162 11.44 -22.82 -39.32
C PHE A 162 10.39 -22.81 -40.44
N SER A 163 9.69 -23.93 -40.66
CA SER A 163 8.66 -24.03 -41.70
C SER A 163 7.29 -23.53 -41.25
N ARG A 164 7.11 -23.27 -39.95
CA ARG A 164 5.86 -22.75 -39.37
C ARG A 164 5.92 -21.24 -39.15
N PRO A 165 4.77 -20.53 -39.21
CA PRO A 165 4.71 -19.13 -38.81
C PRO A 165 5.21 -18.98 -37.36
N PRO A 166 5.89 -17.87 -37.03
CA PRO A 166 6.46 -17.66 -35.72
C PRO A 166 5.36 -17.81 -34.66
N PRO A 167 5.58 -18.63 -33.61
CA PRO A 167 4.60 -18.83 -32.57
C PRO A 167 4.27 -17.49 -31.92
N GLN A 168 2.99 -17.27 -31.62
CA GLN A 168 2.51 -16.09 -30.92
C GLN A 168 3.30 -15.98 -29.61
N GLN A 169 3.98 -14.85 -29.40
CA GLN A 169 4.92 -14.69 -28.29
C GLN A 169 4.18 -14.86 -26.96
N GLU A 170 4.38 -16.01 -26.31
CA GLU A 170 3.84 -16.27 -24.99
C GLU A 170 4.64 -15.47 -23.95
N TYR A 171 3.94 -14.71 -23.12
CA TYR A 171 4.54 -14.00 -22.00
C TYR A 171 4.25 -14.76 -20.71
N SER A 172 5.30 -15.00 -19.92
CA SER A 172 5.14 -15.37 -18.51
C SER A 172 5.17 -14.12 -17.64
N TRP A 173 4.42 -14.10 -16.54
CA TRP A 173 4.41 -12.95 -15.62
C TRP A 173 5.26 -13.26 -14.39
N ARG A 174 6.22 -12.38 -14.09
CA ARG A 174 7.00 -12.44 -12.85
C ARG A 174 6.68 -11.24 -11.97
N ILE A 175 6.72 -11.47 -10.66
CA ILE A 175 6.62 -10.41 -9.66
C ILE A 175 7.85 -9.50 -9.80
N SER A 176 7.60 -8.19 -9.97
CA SER A 176 8.67 -7.19 -10.08
C SER A 176 9.57 -7.19 -8.83
N PRO A 177 10.91 -7.10 -8.95
CA PRO A 177 11.78 -6.87 -7.79
C PRO A 177 11.43 -5.61 -7.00
N VAL A 178 10.84 -4.61 -7.67
CA VAL A 178 10.30 -3.39 -7.05
C VAL A 178 9.21 -3.74 -6.04
N ALA A 179 8.38 -4.73 -6.36
CA ALA A 179 7.35 -5.24 -5.46
C ALA A 179 7.98 -5.73 -4.15
N LEU A 180 8.99 -6.61 -4.25
CA LEU A 180 9.65 -7.19 -3.08
C LEU A 180 10.29 -6.10 -2.20
N ARG A 181 10.97 -5.13 -2.82
CA ARG A 181 11.55 -3.98 -2.11
C ARG A 181 10.47 -3.17 -1.40
N ASP A 182 9.40 -2.81 -2.11
CA ASP A 182 8.34 -1.96 -1.58
C ASP A 182 7.57 -2.66 -0.45
N PHE A 183 7.25 -3.96 -0.61
CA PHE A 183 6.62 -4.77 0.43
C PHE A 183 7.56 -4.96 1.62
N GLY A 184 8.81 -5.33 1.38
CA GLY A 184 9.80 -5.58 2.43
C GLY A 184 10.08 -4.34 3.28
N MET A 185 10.45 -3.24 2.64
CA MET A 185 10.76 -1.97 3.32
C MET A 185 9.56 -1.46 4.11
N ARG A 186 8.36 -1.50 3.52
CA ARG A 186 7.14 -1.04 4.17
C ARG A 186 6.76 -1.92 5.35
N SER A 187 6.82 -3.25 5.18
CA SER A 187 6.51 -4.19 6.24
C SER A 187 7.46 -4.05 7.41
N VAL A 188 8.77 -3.95 7.17
CA VAL A 188 9.77 -3.75 8.23
C VAL A 188 9.54 -2.42 8.94
N TYR A 189 9.40 -1.32 8.19
CA TYR A 189 9.21 0.00 8.77
C TYR A 189 7.93 0.08 9.63
N ILE A 190 6.77 -0.29 9.06
CA ILE A 190 5.49 -0.19 9.77
C ILE A 190 5.46 -1.13 10.97
N THR A 191 5.93 -2.37 10.80
CA THR A 191 5.98 -3.34 11.91
C THR A 191 6.87 -2.83 13.04
N THR A 192 8.00 -2.20 12.71
CA THR A 192 8.92 -1.63 13.72
C THR A 192 8.24 -0.50 14.48
N VAL A 193 7.67 0.48 13.77
CA VAL A 193 6.98 1.62 14.39
C VAL A 193 5.80 1.16 15.24
N PHE A 194 5.00 0.22 14.74
CA PHE A 194 3.85 -0.32 15.48
C PHE A 194 4.29 -1.10 16.73
N THR A 195 5.34 -1.92 16.61
CA THR A 195 5.89 -2.66 17.74
C THR A 195 6.42 -1.72 18.82
N LEU A 196 7.12 -0.64 18.42
CA LEU A 196 7.57 0.40 19.34
C LEU A 196 6.41 1.09 20.04
N PHE A 197 5.38 1.51 19.30
CA PHE A 197 4.19 2.14 19.86
C PHE A 197 3.52 1.25 20.91
N VAL A 198 3.27 -0.02 20.58
CA VAL A 198 2.65 -0.96 21.50
C VAL A 198 3.56 -1.26 22.70
N ALA A 199 4.88 -1.31 22.51
CA ALA A 199 5.83 -1.46 23.63
C ALA A 199 5.79 -0.26 24.58
N PHE A 200 5.68 0.96 24.05
CA PHE A 200 5.49 2.17 24.86
C PHE A 200 4.16 2.14 25.62
N GLU A 201 3.06 1.83 24.93
CA GLU A 201 1.73 1.73 25.54
C GLU A 201 1.73 0.72 26.71
N ARG A 202 2.30 -0.48 26.49
CA ARG A 202 2.40 -1.51 27.54
C ARG A 202 3.27 -1.10 28.72
N THR A 203 4.37 -0.40 28.46
CA THR A 203 5.27 0.09 29.52
C THR A 203 4.59 1.19 30.33
N LEU A 204 3.96 2.16 29.68
CA LEU A 204 3.31 3.28 30.36
C LEU A 204 2.04 2.84 31.11
N CYS A 205 1.15 2.09 30.47
CA CYS A 205 -0.07 1.60 31.13
C CYS A 205 0.22 0.52 32.18
N GLY A 206 1.32 -0.23 32.01
CA GLY A 206 1.78 -1.20 32.99
C GLY A 206 2.32 -0.55 34.27
N SER A 207 2.99 0.60 34.16
CA SER A 207 3.51 1.36 35.31
C SER A 207 2.44 2.15 36.08
N MET A 208 1.25 2.33 35.51
CA MET A 208 0.12 3.01 36.16
C MET A 208 -0.80 2.06 36.94
N ARG A 209 -0.48 0.77 37.00
CA ARG A 209 -1.17 -0.25 37.80
C ARG A 209 -0.29 -0.68 38.95
#